data_AF-A0A522XL56-F1
#
_entry.id   AF-A0A522XL56-F1
#
_cell.length_a   1.000
_cell.length_b   1.000
_cell.length_c   1.000
_cell.angle_alpha   90.00
_cell.angle_beta   90.00
_cell.angle_gamma   90.00
#
_symmetry.space_group_name_H-M   'P 1'
#
loop_
_entity.id
_entity.type
_entity.pdbx_description
1 polymer ?
#
loop_
_entity_poly.entity_id
_entity_poly.type
_entity_poly.pdbx_seq_one_letter_code
_entity_poly.pdbx_strand_id
1 'polypeptide(L)'
;RVHAELAPRVLELAQLAKSYAIGLTVDAEEADRLELSLDVIAAAYSDASLDGWEGFGLAVQAYSKRCPEVIDFIADLARRTGRRIPVRLVKGAYWDAEVKRAQMDGMPGYPVFTRKPNTDVSYLANARKMLDATDAIYPMFATHNAQTIAHVHRMAAGRAFEFQKLHGMGDDLYAEVIPADRLNVPCRVYAPVGSHEDLLPYLVRRLLENGANSSFVNRITDESIPVDELVRDPIDVVSAFESIPHPRIPLPVDLFRSHGLSRSNSMGVNLANDDALRVLADQVNAAASQAWFAGPLVAGASATGERIAVTNPADRREVVGHWIAADAAMVERALANSTAAQDAWNTTPAASRAAILEQAAALLEQRMPLFIAMCAKEAGKTIPDGIAEVREAVDFLRYYAEQARALFKPEALPGPTGESNTLQLSGRGTFVCISPWNFPLAIFMGQVCAALAAGNCVIAKPAEQTNLVGYAAVKLLHEAGVPEAVLQFLPGDGATVGAALTRDDRIAGVAFT
;
A
#
# COMPACT_ATOMS: atom_id res chain seq x y z
N ARG A 1 22.07 -5.13 5.75
CA ARG A 1 22.46 -3.89 6.48
C ARG A 1 21.89 -3.89 7.90
N VAL A 2 20.57 -3.92 8.10
CA VAL A 2 19.96 -3.92 9.44
C VAL A 2 20.53 -5.00 10.38
N HIS A 3 20.55 -6.27 9.99
CA HIS A 3 21.17 -7.31 10.83
C HIS A 3 22.67 -7.12 11.07
N ALA A 4 23.40 -6.54 10.11
CA ALA A 4 24.85 -6.38 10.19
C ALA A 4 25.27 -5.12 10.98
N GLU A 5 24.43 -4.10 11.02
CA GLU A 5 24.77 -2.77 11.57
C GLU A 5 23.93 -2.44 12.81
N LEU A 6 22.64 -2.77 12.83
CA LEU A 6 21.73 -2.41 13.92
C LEU A 6 21.72 -3.47 15.03
N ALA A 7 21.67 -4.76 14.70
CA ALA A 7 21.64 -5.82 15.72
C ALA A 7 22.87 -5.78 16.65
N PRO A 8 24.11 -5.56 16.16
CA PRO A 8 25.26 -5.40 17.05
C PRO A 8 25.15 -4.18 17.98
N ARG A 9 24.56 -3.07 17.52
CA ARG A 9 24.36 -1.88 18.35
C ARG A 9 23.32 -2.10 19.44
N VAL A 10 22.24 -2.82 19.12
CA VAL A 10 21.24 -3.23 20.12
C VAL A 10 21.88 -4.14 21.17
N LEU A 11 22.72 -5.09 20.75
CA LEU A 11 23.46 -5.95 21.66
C LEU A 11 24.41 -5.16 22.57
N GLU A 12 25.15 -4.20 22.04
CA GLU A 12 26.05 -3.33 22.83
C GLU A 12 25.30 -2.59 23.94
N LEU A 13 24.15 -1.99 23.61
CA LEU A 13 23.31 -1.32 24.60
C LEU A 13 22.73 -2.30 25.63
N ALA A 14 22.37 -3.51 25.19
CA ALA A 14 21.88 -4.57 26.07
C ALA A 14 22.96 -5.06 27.05
N GLN A 15 24.21 -5.20 26.59
CA GLN A 15 25.35 -5.55 27.44
C GLN A 15 25.62 -4.47 28.49
N LEU A 16 25.53 -3.20 28.09
CA LEU A 16 25.68 -2.08 29.01
C LEU A 16 24.56 -2.08 30.07
N ALA A 17 23.30 -2.22 29.64
CA ALA A 17 22.15 -2.33 30.54
C ALA A 17 22.29 -3.49 31.53
N LYS A 18 22.77 -4.65 31.06
CA LYS A 18 23.12 -5.80 31.91
C LYS A 18 24.18 -5.44 32.96
N SER A 19 25.25 -4.74 32.60
CA SER A 19 26.32 -4.37 33.55
C SER A 19 25.84 -3.48 34.70
N TYR A 20 24.75 -2.73 34.49
CA TYR A 20 24.11 -1.90 35.51
C TYR A 20 22.87 -2.56 36.14
N ALA A 21 22.53 -3.78 35.75
CA ALA A 21 21.33 -4.50 36.17
C ALA A 21 20.03 -3.69 35.97
N ILE A 22 19.95 -2.91 34.89
CA ILE A 22 18.75 -2.16 34.51
C ILE A 22 17.96 -2.87 33.41
N GLY A 23 16.69 -2.51 33.25
CA GLY A 23 15.89 -2.97 32.11
C GLY A 23 16.19 -2.17 30.85
N LEU A 24 16.17 -2.85 29.70
CA LEU A 24 16.20 -2.25 28.38
C LEU A 24 14.97 -2.75 27.62
N THR A 25 14.10 -1.84 27.16
CA THR A 25 12.91 -2.20 26.38
C THR A 25 13.01 -1.59 25.01
N VAL A 26 12.94 -2.41 23.96
CA VAL A 26 12.81 -1.92 22.58
C VAL A 26 11.35 -1.58 22.32
N ASP A 27 11.08 -0.31 21.99
CA ASP A 27 9.74 0.16 21.67
C ASP A 27 9.26 -0.38 20.31
N ALA A 28 7.94 -0.49 20.14
CA ALA A 28 7.31 -0.92 18.89
C ALA A 28 6.87 0.30 18.08
N GLU A 29 7.22 0.30 16.80
CA GLU A 29 6.99 1.41 15.86
C GLU A 29 5.90 1.09 14.84
N GLU A 30 6.07 1.46 13.57
CA GLU A 30 5.16 1.17 12.47
C GLU A 30 5.07 -0.34 12.15
N ALA A 31 3.95 -0.76 11.57
CA ALA A 31 3.62 -2.15 11.34
C ALA A 31 4.56 -2.86 10.35
N ASP A 32 5.15 -2.13 9.40
CA ASP A 32 6.10 -2.66 8.42
C ASP A 32 7.48 -2.99 9.04
N ARG A 33 7.80 -2.43 10.21
CA ARG A 33 9.02 -2.71 10.96
C ARG A 33 8.90 -3.89 11.92
N LEU A 34 7.69 -4.35 12.22
CA LEU A 34 7.44 -5.34 13.27
C LEU A 34 8.30 -6.61 13.10
N GLU A 35 8.19 -7.30 11.98
CA GLU A 35 8.89 -8.58 11.76
C GLU A 35 10.41 -8.39 11.71
N LEU A 36 10.88 -7.36 11.00
CA LEU A 36 12.30 -7.00 10.97
C LEU A 36 12.87 -6.68 12.37
N SER A 37 12.08 -6.02 13.22
CA SER A 37 12.49 -5.72 14.60
C SER A 37 12.59 -6.99 15.45
N LEU A 38 11.72 -7.98 15.22
CA LEU A 38 11.76 -9.25 15.93
C LEU A 38 13.03 -10.03 15.59
N ASP A 39 13.49 -10.01 14.34
CA ASP A 39 14.77 -10.64 13.98
C ASP A 39 15.97 -9.95 14.66
N VAL A 40 15.98 -8.61 14.69
CA VAL A 40 17.03 -7.83 15.34
C VAL A 40 17.06 -8.11 16.84
N ILE A 41 15.90 -8.12 17.48
CA ILE A 41 15.76 -8.40 18.92
C ILE A 41 16.15 -9.86 19.20
N ALA A 42 15.68 -10.82 18.40
CA ALA A 42 16.01 -12.23 18.60
C ALA A 42 17.51 -12.51 18.45
N ALA A 43 18.17 -11.87 17.47
CA ALA A 43 19.60 -11.97 17.27
C ALA A 43 20.39 -11.43 18.48
N ALA A 44 20.04 -10.23 18.98
CA ALA A 44 20.70 -9.64 20.14
C ALA A 44 20.39 -10.40 21.43
N TYR A 45 19.12 -10.76 21.64
CA TYR A 45 18.64 -11.45 22.85
C TYR A 45 19.31 -12.82 23.01
N SER A 46 19.51 -13.55 21.93
CA SER A 46 20.10 -14.90 21.94
C SER A 46 21.60 -14.95 22.23
N ASP A 47 22.27 -13.80 22.33
CA ASP A 47 23.71 -13.74 22.59
C ASP A 47 24.05 -14.16 24.04
N ALA A 48 25.02 -15.06 24.19
CA ALA A 48 25.43 -15.62 25.49
C ALA A 48 26.02 -14.57 26.45
N SER A 49 26.52 -13.45 25.94
CA SER A 49 26.97 -12.33 26.78
C SER A 49 25.84 -11.74 27.64
N LEU A 50 24.58 -12.03 27.30
CA LEU A 50 23.40 -11.60 28.04
C LEU A 50 22.86 -12.67 29.02
N ASP A 51 23.55 -13.80 29.21
CA ASP A 51 23.10 -14.88 30.10
C ASP A 51 22.95 -14.42 31.56
N GLY A 52 21.92 -14.92 32.25
CA GLY A 52 21.64 -14.56 33.65
C GLY A 52 21.02 -13.16 33.84
N TRP A 53 20.64 -12.45 32.77
CA TRP A 53 19.95 -11.16 32.84
C TRP A 53 18.58 -11.24 32.15
N GLU A 54 17.52 -10.91 32.90
CA GLU A 54 16.13 -10.90 32.43
C GLU A 54 15.61 -9.47 32.15
N GLY A 55 16.52 -8.50 31.95
CA GLY A 55 16.15 -7.09 31.76
C GLY A 55 15.88 -6.69 30.31
N PHE A 56 16.14 -7.56 29.32
CA PHE A 56 15.94 -7.24 27.92
C PHE A 56 14.51 -7.55 27.48
N GLY A 57 13.70 -6.50 27.34
CA GLY A 57 12.32 -6.57 26.90
C GLY A 57 12.03 -5.89 25.58
N LEU A 58 10.76 -5.98 25.18
CA LEU A 58 10.21 -5.33 24.00
C LEU A 58 8.75 -4.95 24.19
N ALA A 59 8.26 -4.02 23.38
CA ALA A 59 6.85 -3.68 23.30
C ALA A 59 6.13 -4.47 22.19
N VAL A 60 4.85 -4.77 22.42
CA VAL A 60 3.93 -5.38 21.45
C VAL A 60 2.62 -4.61 21.44
N GLN A 61 2.01 -4.49 20.26
CA GLN A 61 0.88 -3.58 20.03
C GLN A 61 -0.42 -4.36 19.81
N ALA A 62 -1.34 -4.30 20.77
CA ALA A 62 -2.61 -5.04 20.73
C ALA A 62 -3.56 -4.59 19.59
N TYR A 63 -3.37 -3.41 19.01
CA TYR A 63 -4.14 -2.98 17.84
C TYR A 63 -3.77 -3.74 16.55
N SER A 64 -2.64 -4.46 16.56
CA SER A 64 -2.09 -5.20 15.43
C SER A 64 -2.74 -6.57 15.40
N LYS A 65 -3.15 -7.00 14.21
CA LYS A 65 -3.76 -8.32 14.01
C LYS A 65 -2.78 -9.46 14.27
N ARG A 66 -1.47 -9.18 14.25
CA ARG A 66 -0.37 -10.13 14.50
C ARG A 66 0.05 -10.23 15.97
N CYS A 67 -0.52 -9.41 16.85
CA CYS A 67 -0.12 -9.37 18.26
C CYS A 67 -0.12 -10.76 18.97
N PRO A 68 -1.14 -11.63 18.79
CA PRO A 68 -1.11 -12.93 19.46
C PRO A 68 0.03 -13.82 18.98
N GLU A 69 0.28 -13.88 17.66
CA GLU A 69 1.37 -14.68 17.10
C GLU A 69 2.74 -14.14 17.52
N VAL A 70 2.89 -12.82 17.63
CA VAL A 70 4.11 -12.21 18.16
C VAL A 70 4.35 -12.60 19.62
N ILE A 71 3.30 -12.66 20.45
CA ILE A 71 3.44 -13.12 21.84
C ILE A 71 3.85 -14.60 21.90
N ASP A 72 3.32 -15.44 21.00
CA ASP A 72 3.74 -16.85 20.90
C ASP A 72 5.23 -16.97 20.53
N PHE A 73 5.67 -16.20 19.53
CA PHE A 73 7.07 -16.14 19.12
C PHE A 73 7.98 -15.71 20.28
N ILE A 74 7.61 -14.67 21.03
CA ILE A 74 8.40 -14.18 22.17
C ILE A 74 8.46 -15.23 23.28
N ALA A 75 7.34 -15.87 23.61
CA ALA A 75 7.31 -16.91 24.63
C ALA A 75 8.17 -18.13 24.24
N ASP A 76 8.16 -18.52 22.96
CA ASP A 76 9.04 -19.56 22.43
C ASP A 76 10.52 -19.16 22.50
N LEU A 77 10.87 -17.94 22.08
CA LEU A 77 12.24 -17.42 22.16
C LEU A 77 12.77 -17.42 23.59
N ALA A 78 11.96 -16.95 24.54
CA ALA A 78 12.29 -16.96 25.97
C ALA A 78 12.58 -18.37 26.49
N ARG A 79 11.72 -19.34 26.14
CA ARG A 79 11.89 -20.75 26.55
C ARG A 79 13.13 -21.39 25.94
N ARG A 80 13.40 -21.15 24.64
CA ARG A 80 14.60 -21.68 23.96
C ARG A 80 15.91 -21.13 24.51
N THR A 81 15.90 -19.89 24.99
CA THR A 81 17.08 -19.21 25.54
C THR A 81 17.18 -19.29 27.07
N GLY A 82 16.17 -19.89 27.74
CA GLY A 82 16.16 -20.10 29.18
C GLY A 82 16.10 -18.81 30.02
N ARG A 83 15.56 -17.74 29.47
CA ARG A 83 15.47 -16.41 30.13
C ARG A 83 14.10 -15.80 29.90
N ARG A 84 13.52 -15.22 30.96
CA ARG A 84 12.23 -14.55 30.87
C ARG A 84 12.37 -13.19 30.17
N ILE A 85 11.47 -12.89 29.24
CA ILE A 85 11.43 -11.62 28.50
C ILE A 85 10.40 -10.67 29.12
N PRO A 86 10.76 -9.46 29.56
CA PRO A 86 9.81 -8.40 29.86
C PRO A 86 9.06 -7.98 28.59
N VAL A 87 7.73 -8.11 28.57
CA VAL A 87 6.92 -7.72 27.40
C VAL A 87 5.97 -6.59 27.78
N ARG A 88 6.11 -5.45 27.12
CA ARG A 88 5.20 -4.30 27.26
C ARG A 88 4.02 -4.44 26.30
N LEU A 89 2.85 -4.74 26.84
CA LEU A 89 1.61 -4.72 26.04
C LEU A 89 1.03 -3.30 26.04
N VAL A 90 1.06 -2.67 24.86
CA VAL A 90 0.39 -1.38 24.57
C VAL A 90 -0.79 -1.63 23.63
N LYS A 91 -1.66 -0.63 23.44
CA LYS A 91 -2.62 -0.67 22.33
C LYS A 91 -1.91 -0.42 20.99
N GLY A 92 -1.26 0.73 20.85
CA GLY A 92 -0.54 1.15 19.64
C GLY A 92 -0.69 2.65 19.42
N ALA A 93 0.28 3.28 18.73
CA ALA A 93 0.41 4.74 18.66
C ALA A 93 0.39 5.32 17.23
N TYR A 94 0.18 4.47 16.21
CA TYR A 94 0.31 4.83 14.79
C TYR A 94 -0.97 4.54 13.98
N TRP A 95 -2.11 4.37 14.64
CA TRP A 95 -3.31 3.78 14.04
C TRP A 95 -3.80 4.47 12.75
N ASP A 96 -3.84 5.80 12.74
CA ASP A 96 -4.29 6.60 11.59
C ASP A 96 -3.27 6.55 10.44
N ALA A 97 -1.97 6.59 10.76
CA ALA A 97 -0.89 6.41 9.82
C ALA A 97 -0.95 5.02 9.16
N GLU A 98 -1.22 3.96 9.92
CA GLU A 98 -1.38 2.59 9.39
C GLU A 98 -2.59 2.46 8.45
N VAL A 99 -3.73 3.07 8.82
CA VAL A 99 -4.92 3.12 7.95
C VAL A 99 -4.62 3.86 6.66
N LYS A 100 -4.00 5.03 6.75
CA LYS A 100 -3.61 5.86 5.60
C LYS A 100 -2.63 5.11 4.70
N ARG A 101 -1.59 4.51 5.27
CA ARG A 101 -0.54 3.80 4.53
C ARG A 101 -1.12 2.62 3.76
N ALA A 102 -1.95 1.80 4.40
CA ALA A 102 -2.60 0.67 3.74
C ALA A 102 -3.52 1.11 2.58
N GLN A 103 -4.23 2.24 2.73
CA GLN A 103 -5.04 2.82 1.65
C GLN A 103 -4.20 3.36 0.49
N MET A 104 -3.14 4.13 0.81
CA MET A 104 -2.22 4.69 -0.18
C MET A 104 -1.54 3.59 -1.00
N ASP A 105 -1.07 2.53 -0.33
CA ASP A 105 -0.32 1.44 -0.95
C ASP A 105 -1.24 0.40 -1.64
N GLY A 106 -2.57 0.56 -1.54
CA GLY A 106 -3.52 -0.38 -2.17
C GLY A 106 -3.42 -1.78 -1.58
N MET A 107 -3.27 -1.91 -0.26
CA MET A 107 -3.12 -3.20 0.42
C MET A 107 -4.45 -3.97 0.49
N PRO A 108 -4.46 -5.31 0.58
CA PRO A 108 -5.69 -6.10 0.67
C PRO A 108 -6.51 -5.82 1.95
N GLY A 109 -5.88 -5.23 2.98
CA GLY A 109 -6.54 -4.83 4.20
C GLY A 109 -5.59 -4.12 5.15
N TYR A 110 -6.07 -3.86 6.37
CA TYR A 110 -5.29 -3.14 7.39
C TYR A 110 -4.48 -4.08 8.28
N PRO A 111 -3.23 -3.72 8.65
CA PRO A 111 -2.46 -4.47 9.65
C PRO A 111 -3.02 -4.29 11.07
N VAL A 112 -3.87 -3.28 11.27
CA VAL A 112 -4.50 -2.94 12.55
C VAL A 112 -6.03 -3.13 12.53
N PHE A 113 -6.64 -3.25 13.70
CA PHE A 113 -8.11 -3.21 13.82
C PHE A 113 -8.65 -1.81 13.51
N THR A 114 -9.82 -1.72 12.85
CA THR A 114 -10.41 -0.43 12.44
C THR A 114 -11.41 0.15 13.45
N ARG A 115 -11.68 -0.57 14.54
CA ARG A 115 -12.55 -0.13 15.64
C ARG A 115 -11.80 -0.21 16.96
N LYS A 116 -11.95 0.81 17.80
CA LYS A 116 -11.30 0.87 19.12
C LYS A 116 -11.70 -0.30 20.04
N PRO A 117 -12.99 -0.70 20.16
CA PRO A 117 -13.38 -1.86 20.98
C PRO A 117 -12.71 -3.18 20.56
N ASN A 118 -12.43 -3.37 19.26
CA ASN A 118 -11.72 -4.55 18.78
C ASN A 118 -10.27 -4.59 19.30
N THR A 119 -9.60 -3.43 19.35
CA THR A 119 -8.29 -3.30 19.99
C THR A 119 -8.36 -3.58 21.50
N ASP A 120 -9.44 -3.18 22.18
CA ASP A 120 -9.62 -3.50 23.61
C ASP A 120 -9.78 -5.01 23.83
N VAL A 121 -10.61 -5.68 23.03
CA VAL A 121 -10.77 -7.15 23.08
C VAL A 121 -9.43 -7.84 22.81
N SER A 122 -8.71 -7.40 21.77
CA SER A 122 -7.37 -7.90 21.47
C SER A 122 -6.41 -7.70 22.63
N TYR A 123 -6.44 -6.53 23.30
CA TYR A 123 -5.60 -6.28 24.47
C TYR A 123 -5.89 -7.27 25.59
N LEU A 124 -7.16 -7.52 25.92
CA LEU A 124 -7.54 -8.46 26.97
C LEU A 124 -7.16 -9.91 26.63
N ALA A 125 -7.35 -10.32 25.37
CA ALA A 125 -6.95 -11.65 24.90
C ALA A 125 -5.42 -11.85 24.97
N ASN A 126 -4.65 -10.83 24.57
CA ASN A 126 -3.19 -10.86 24.63
C ASN A 126 -2.66 -10.75 26.06
N ALA A 127 -3.34 -10.02 26.94
CA ALA A 127 -3.02 -9.99 28.36
C ALA A 127 -3.21 -11.35 29.03
N ARG A 128 -4.29 -12.07 28.69
CA ARG A 128 -4.51 -13.45 29.11
C ARG A 128 -3.35 -14.33 28.69
N LYS A 129 -3.02 -14.28 27.40
CA LYS A 129 -1.95 -15.06 26.80
C LYS A 129 -0.59 -14.83 27.49
N MET A 130 -0.25 -13.58 27.78
CA MET A 130 0.98 -13.23 28.52
C MET A 130 0.95 -13.73 29.98
N LEU A 131 -0.20 -13.62 30.65
CA LEU A 131 -0.36 -14.12 32.02
C LEU A 131 -0.35 -15.64 32.12
N ASP A 132 -0.73 -16.36 31.06
CA ASP A 132 -0.65 -17.82 30.98
C ASP A 132 0.77 -18.31 30.61
N ALA A 133 1.67 -17.39 30.23
CA ALA A 133 3.05 -17.65 29.84
C ALA A 133 4.07 -16.99 30.80
N THR A 134 3.73 -16.83 32.10
CA THR A 134 4.61 -16.17 33.09
C THR A 134 5.91 -16.91 33.39
N ASP A 135 6.03 -18.16 32.93
CA ASP A 135 7.28 -18.92 32.90
C ASP A 135 8.30 -18.32 31.93
N ALA A 136 7.82 -17.69 30.86
CA ALA A 136 8.60 -17.21 29.72
C ALA A 136 8.57 -15.68 29.57
N ILE A 137 7.49 -15.04 30.02
CA ILE A 137 7.26 -13.61 29.86
C ILE A 137 7.07 -12.96 31.23
N TYR A 138 7.64 -11.77 31.42
CA TYR A 138 7.25 -10.86 32.51
C TYR A 138 6.26 -9.82 31.94
N PRO A 139 4.96 -9.91 32.26
CA PRO A 139 3.95 -9.03 31.66
C PRO A 139 4.04 -7.60 32.20
N MET A 140 4.12 -6.62 31.30
CA MET A 140 4.07 -5.19 31.60
C MET A 140 2.89 -4.53 30.88
N PHE A 141 1.80 -4.24 31.59
CA PHE A 141 0.56 -3.75 30.99
C PHE A 141 0.51 -2.22 30.96
N ALA A 142 0.79 -1.63 29.79
CA ALA A 142 0.76 -0.20 29.57
C ALA A 142 -0.63 0.29 29.12
N THR A 143 -1.35 1.03 29.97
CA THR A 143 -2.71 1.50 29.66
C THR A 143 -3.17 2.63 30.60
N HIS A 144 -4.00 3.54 30.11
CA HIS A 144 -4.74 4.52 30.93
C HIS A 144 -6.24 4.22 31.01
N ASN A 145 -6.65 3.03 30.58
CA ASN A 145 -8.04 2.61 30.62
C ASN A 145 -8.33 1.85 31.93
N ALA A 146 -9.10 2.46 32.83
CA ALA A 146 -9.45 1.87 34.13
C ALA A 146 -10.17 0.53 34.00
N GLN A 147 -11.03 0.36 32.98
CA GLN A 147 -11.70 -0.92 32.70
C GLN A 147 -10.67 -2.02 32.39
N THR A 148 -9.66 -1.68 31.58
CA THR A 148 -8.59 -2.62 31.22
C THR A 148 -7.74 -2.98 32.43
N ILE A 149 -7.41 -2.00 33.29
CA ILE A 149 -6.69 -2.23 34.56
C ILE A 149 -7.45 -3.20 35.46
N ALA A 150 -8.74 -2.94 35.70
CA ALA A 150 -9.59 -3.77 36.54
C ALA A 150 -9.69 -5.21 36.00
N HIS A 151 -9.88 -5.35 34.68
CA HIS A 151 -9.98 -6.65 34.04
C HIS A 151 -8.66 -7.43 34.17
N VAL A 152 -7.53 -6.82 33.82
CA VAL A 152 -6.20 -7.43 33.92
C VAL A 152 -5.86 -7.84 35.35
N HIS A 153 -6.14 -6.98 36.34
CA HIS A 153 -5.92 -7.28 37.76
C HIS A 153 -6.67 -8.54 38.19
N ARG A 154 -7.97 -8.61 37.86
CA ARG A 154 -8.78 -9.81 38.14
C ARG A 154 -8.27 -11.03 37.39
N MET A 155 -7.87 -10.85 36.13
CA MET A 155 -7.38 -11.94 35.31
C MET A 155 -6.04 -12.49 35.79
N ALA A 156 -5.16 -11.66 36.36
CA ALA A 156 -3.87 -12.09 36.86
C ALA A 156 -3.97 -13.08 38.03
N ALA A 157 -5.03 -13.02 38.84
CA ALA A 157 -5.28 -14.00 39.90
C ALA A 157 -4.05 -14.27 40.80
N GLY A 158 -3.29 -13.22 41.14
CA GLY A 158 -2.09 -13.30 41.99
C GLY A 158 -0.77 -13.57 41.24
N ARG A 159 -0.78 -13.78 39.92
CA ARG A 159 0.44 -13.85 39.10
C ARG A 159 1.18 -12.51 39.13
N ALA A 160 2.51 -12.55 39.00
CA ALA A 160 3.35 -11.37 38.99
C ALA A 160 3.29 -10.64 37.64
N PHE A 161 3.10 -9.32 37.70
CA PHE A 161 3.11 -8.41 36.56
C PHE A 161 3.30 -6.97 37.07
N GLU A 162 3.52 -6.02 36.16
CA GLU A 162 3.41 -4.59 36.46
C GLU A 162 2.46 -3.90 35.50
N PHE A 163 1.92 -2.76 35.93
CA PHE A 163 1.33 -1.80 35.03
C PHE A 163 2.36 -0.77 34.57
N GLN A 164 2.08 -0.06 33.49
CA GLN A 164 2.86 1.09 33.07
C GLN A 164 1.99 2.26 32.64
N LYS A 165 2.47 3.47 32.92
CA LYS A 165 1.82 4.72 32.53
C LYS A 165 2.83 5.68 31.92
N LEU A 166 2.34 6.78 31.41
CA LEU A 166 3.17 7.87 30.91
C LEU A 166 3.39 8.91 31.99
N HIS A 167 4.57 9.53 31.96
CA HIS A 167 4.83 10.70 32.78
C HIS A 167 3.85 11.83 32.45
N GLY A 168 3.29 12.47 33.48
CA GLY A 168 2.31 13.56 33.34
C GLY A 168 0.90 13.11 32.96
N MET A 169 0.61 11.80 32.95
CA MET A 169 -0.72 11.28 32.61
C MET A 169 -1.11 10.07 33.47
N GLY A 170 -2.36 10.06 33.97
CA GLY A 170 -2.90 8.96 34.76
C GLY A 170 -2.41 8.92 36.20
N ASP A 171 -1.98 10.04 36.76
CA ASP A 171 -1.57 10.12 38.17
C ASP A 171 -2.72 9.74 39.11
N ASP A 172 -3.90 10.34 38.92
CA ASP A 172 -5.10 10.04 39.72
C ASP A 172 -5.55 8.58 39.56
N LEU A 173 -5.50 8.06 38.33
CA LEU A 173 -5.85 6.66 38.05
C LEU A 173 -4.92 5.70 38.80
N TYR A 174 -3.61 5.93 38.76
CA TYR A 174 -2.64 5.02 39.36
C TYR A 174 -2.46 5.22 40.86
N ALA A 175 -2.93 6.34 41.43
CA ALA A 175 -3.10 6.50 42.88
C ALA A 175 -4.08 5.47 43.46
N GLU A 176 -5.03 4.98 42.65
CA GLU A 176 -5.97 3.92 43.03
C GLU A 176 -5.43 2.50 42.72
N VAL A 177 -4.23 2.37 42.15
CA VAL A 177 -3.64 1.07 41.73
C VAL A 177 -2.45 0.66 42.59
N ILE A 178 -1.53 1.60 42.84
CA ILE A 178 -0.22 1.32 43.44
C ILE A 178 -0.28 0.99 44.95
N PRO A 179 -1.03 1.73 45.79
CA PRO A 179 -0.96 1.57 47.23
C PRO A 179 -1.38 0.17 47.73
N ALA A 180 -0.81 -0.25 48.87
CA ALA A 180 -1.06 -1.56 49.47
C ALA A 180 -2.50 -1.76 49.96
N ASP A 181 -3.19 -0.68 50.29
CA ASP A 181 -4.61 -0.63 50.68
C ASP A 181 -5.56 -0.54 49.46
N ARG A 182 -5.01 -0.55 48.25
CA ARG A 182 -5.75 -0.52 46.97
C ARG A 182 -5.53 -1.81 46.19
N LEU A 183 -5.18 -1.74 44.90
CA LEU A 183 -4.91 -2.94 44.09
C LEU A 183 -3.55 -3.57 44.38
N ASN A 184 -2.63 -2.84 45.02
CA ASN A 184 -1.28 -3.26 45.38
C ASN A 184 -0.48 -3.84 44.19
N VAL A 185 -0.49 -3.13 43.06
CA VAL A 185 0.27 -3.51 41.86
C VAL A 185 1.27 -2.42 41.47
N PRO A 186 2.55 -2.76 41.20
CA PRO A 186 3.54 -1.77 40.81
C PRO A 186 3.19 -1.12 39.47
N CYS A 187 3.58 0.15 39.32
CA CYS A 187 3.44 0.90 38.08
C CYS A 187 4.79 1.53 37.70
N ARG A 188 5.26 1.26 36.48
CA ARG A 188 6.42 1.94 35.90
C ARG A 188 5.99 3.15 35.08
N VAL A 189 6.68 4.27 35.26
CA VAL A 189 6.43 5.50 34.49
C VAL A 189 7.37 5.54 33.28
N TYR A 190 6.81 5.60 32.08
CA TYR A 190 7.53 5.93 30.86
C TYR A 190 7.75 7.45 30.83
N ALA A 191 9.00 7.86 31.03
CA ALA A 191 9.40 9.26 31.18
C ALA A 191 10.25 9.71 29.99
N PRO A 192 9.68 10.44 29.02
CA PRO A 192 10.44 11.03 27.92
C PRO A 192 11.46 12.02 28.45
N VAL A 193 12.67 12.00 27.89
CA VAL A 193 13.75 12.93 28.22
C VAL A 193 14.34 13.42 26.90
N GLY A 194 14.39 14.74 26.73
CA GLY A 194 14.88 15.37 25.49
C GLY A 194 14.78 16.89 25.56
N SER A 195 15.30 17.57 24.55
CA SER A 195 15.11 19.01 24.42
C SER A 195 13.65 19.34 24.06
N HIS A 196 13.26 20.61 24.14
CA HIS A 196 11.93 21.02 23.69
C HIS A 196 11.68 20.67 22.22
N GLU A 197 12.68 20.85 21.35
CA GLU A 197 12.60 20.54 19.93
C GLU A 197 12.32 19.04 19.69
N ASP A 198 13.02 18.16 20.42
CA ASP A 198 12.86 16.70 20.29
C ASP A 198 11.50 16.21 20.81
N LEU A 199 10.95 16.88 21.81
CA LEU A 199 9.70 16.49 22.47
C LEU A 199 8.45 17.02 21.76
N LEU A 200 8.55 18.03 20.90
CA LEU A 200 7.39 18.61 20.20
C LEU A 200 6.67 17.59 19.29
N PRO A 201 7.35 16.83 18.40
CA PRO A 201 6.68 15.80 17.61
C PRO A 201 6.06 14.69 18.47
N TYR A 202 6.77 14.32 19.54
CA TYR A 202 6.28 13.35 20.52
C TYR A 202 5.02 13.84 21.24
N LEU A 203 4.95 15.14 21.59
CA LEU A 203 3.80 15.76 22.23
C LEU A 203 2.56 15.70 21.33
N VAL A 204 2.69 16.03 20.04
CA VAL A 204 1.56 15.96 19.09
C VAL A 204 0.97 14.55 19.03
N ARG A 205 1.82 13.54 18.89
CA ARG A 205 1.37 12.14 18.91
C ARG A 205 0.70 11.78 20.23
N ARG A 206 1.20 12.31 21.35
CA ARG A 206 0.65 12.01 22.67
C ARG A 206 -0.69 12.66 22.94
N LEU A 207 -0.89 13.88 22.43
CA LEU A 207 -2.18 14.55 22.44
C LEU A 207 -3.20 13.79 21.61
N LEU A 208 -2.82 13.23 20.45
CA LEU A 208 -3.73 12.40 19.65
C LEU A 208 -4.10 11.08 20.34
N GLU A 209 -3.12 10.40 20.95
CA GLU A 209 -3.34 9.11 21.61
C GLU A 209 -4.38 9.20 22.74
N ASN A 210 -4.33 10.27 23.54
CA ASN A 210 -5.20 10.42 24.71
C ASN A 210 -6.35 11.41 24.51
N GLY A 211 -6.27 12.28 23.50
CA GLY A 211 -7.28 13.30 23.19
C GLY A 211 -8.29 12.89 22.11
N ALA A 212 -8.10 11.75 21.41
CA ALA A 212 -9.11 11.27 20.47
C ALA A 212 -10.47 11.03 21.15
N ASN A 213 -11.58 11.28 20.45
CA ASN A 213 -12.94 11.11 21.00
C ASN A 213 -13.22 9.70 21.57
N SER A 214 -12.53 8.67 21.05
CA SER A 214 -12.63 7.29 21.52
C SER A 214 -11.69 6.93 22.67
N SER A 215 -10.81 7.86 23.08
CA SER A 215 -9.88 7.68 24.21
C SER A 215 -10.65 7.62 25.53
N PHE A 216 -10.20 6.74 26.43
CA PHE A 216 -10.77 6.65 27.78
C PHE A 216 -10.53 7.94 28.57
N VAL A 217 -9.34 8.55 28.42
CA VAL A 217 -8.97 9.78 29.13
C VAL A 217 -9.85 10.96 28.71
N ASN A 218 -10.25 11.04 27.44
CA ASN A 218 -11.18 12.07 26.97
C ASN A 218 -12.62 11.78 27.46
N ARG A 219 -13.06 10.52 27.40
CA ARG A 219 -14.42 10.13 27.84
C ARG A 219 -14.64 10.29 29.34
N ILE A 220 -13.63 10.05 30.20
CA ILE A 220 -13.78 10.20 31.66
C ILE A 220 -13.89 11.67 32.10
N THR A 221 -13.38 12.61 31.30
CA THR A 221 -13.54 14.05 31.55
C THR A 221 -14.89 14.60 31.07
N ASP A 222 -15.66 13.82 30.31
CA ASP A 222 -16.99 14.19 29.86
C ASP A 222 -18.04 13.74 30.90
N GLU A 223 -18.49 14.69 31.72
CA GLU A 223 -19.49 14.44 32.78
C GLU A 223 -20.85 13.95 32.26
N SER A 224 -21.11 14.04 30.94
CA SER A 224 -22.34 13.53 30.34
C SER A 224 -22.34 12.02 30.12
N ILE A 225 -21.18 11.35 30.19
CA ILE A 225 -21.04 9.91 29.94
C ILE A 225 -21.23 9.13 31.25
N PRO A 226 -22.25 8.26 31.37
CA PRO A 226 -22.45 7.44 32.56
C PRO A 226 -21.27 6.49 32.81
N VAL A 227 -20.93 6.27 34.09
CA VAL A 227 -19.86 5.33 34.49
C VAL A 227 -20.09 3.93 33.91
N ASP A 228 -21.33 3.45 33.89
CA ASP A 228 -21.70 2.15 33.31
C ASP A 228 -21.29 2.01 31.84
N GLU A 229 -21.24 3.12 31.09
CA GLU A 229 -20.79 3.14 29.69
C GLU A 229 -19.25 3.13 29.58
N LEU A 230 -18.55 3.69 30.57
CA LEU A 230 -17.08 3.68 30.62
C LEU A 230 -16.53 2.30 30.99
N VAL A 231 -17.26 1.55 31.82
CA VAL A 231 -16.84 0.22 32.33
C VAL A 231 -17.44 -0.95 31.57
N ARG A 232 -18.24 -0.71 30.52
CA ARG A 232 -18.86 -1.74 29.69
C ARG A 232 -17.81 -2.71 29.13
N ASP A 233 -18.13 -4.01 29.15
CA ASP A 233 -17.23 -5.03 28.62
C ASP A 233 -17.06 -4.85 27.09
N PRO A 234 -15.82 -4.64 26.59
CA PRO A 234 -15.58 -4.51 25.16
C PRO A 234 -15.95 -5.78 24.38
N ILE A 235 -15.97 -6.96 25.01
CA ILE A 235 -16.40 -8.21 24.38
C ILE A 235 -17.90 -8.15 24.05
N ASP A 236 -18.73 -7.70 25.00
CA ASP A 236 -20.17 -7.51 24.78
C ASP A 236 -20.44 -6.46 23.70
N VAL A 237 -19.65 -5.38 23.70
CA VAL A 237 -19.74 -4.32 22.67
C VAL A 237 -19.43 -4.88 21.29
N VAL A 238 -18.31 -5.60 21.13
CA VAL A 238 -17.90 -6.15 19.83
C VAL A 238 -18.86 -7.25 19.37
N SER A 239 -19.34 -8.10 20.28
CA SER A 239 -20.28 -9.19 19.97
C SER A 239 -21.64 -8.68 19.49
N ALA A 240 -22.01 -7.46 19.85
CA ALA A 240 -23.23 -6.80 19.40
C ALA A 240 -23.10 -6.09 18.04
N PHE A 241 -21.90 -6.02 17.45
CA PHE A 241 -21.73 -5.40 16.13
C PHE A 241 -22.30 -6.29 15.03
N GLU A 242 -23.09 -5.70 14.13
CA GLU A 242 -23.50 -6.34 12.87
C GLU A 242 -22.30 -6.65 11.97
N SER A 243 -21.27 -5.79 12.00
CA SER A 243 -20.03 -5.97 11.25
C SER A 243 -18.80 -5.59 12.08
N ILE A 244 -17.80 -6.48 12.06
CA ILE A 244 -16.55 -6.32 12.81
C ILE A 244 -15.74 -5.11 12.32
N PRO A 245 -15.51 -4.89 11.01
CA PRO A 245 -14.81 -3.69 10.52
C PRO A 245 -15.61 -2.41 10.77
N HIS A 246 -14.93 -1.26 10.84
CA HIS A 246 -15.60 0.03 10.96
C HIS A 246 -16.26 0.44 9.64
N PRO A 247 -17.57 0.77 9.59
CA PRO A 247 -18.31 0.97 8.34
C PRO A 247 -17.91 2.25 7.59
N ARG A 248 -17.27 3.21 8.29
CA ARG A 248 -16.77 4.46 7.67
C ARG A 248 -15.28 4.43 7.33
N ILE A 249 -14.64 3.27 7.42
CA ILE A 249 -13.24 3.08 7.01
C ILE A 249 -13.25 2.06 5.87
N PRO A 250 -13.32 2.54 4.62
CA PRO A 250 -13.45 1.66 3.45
C PRO A 250 -12.14 0.93 3.20
N LEU A 251 -12.21 -0.35 2.81
CA LEU A 251 -11.03 -1.10 2.39
C LEU A 251 -10.28 -0.36 1.26
N PRO A 252 -8.95 -0.54 1.14
CA PRO A 252 -8.17 0.16 0.12
C PRO A 252 -8.71 0.02 -1.31
N VAL A 253 -9.25 -1.15 -1.67
CA VAL A 253 -9.89 -1.41 -2.98
C VAL A 253 -11.16 -0.58 -3.23
N ASP A 254 -11.87 -0.24 -2.16
CA ASP A 254 -13.15 0.47 -2.19
C ASP A 254 -13.00 1.97 -1.89
N LEU A 255 -11.77 2.48 -1.82
CA LEU A 255 -11.48 3.88 -1.48
C LEU A 255 -12.34 4.84 -2.31
N PHE A 256 -12.32 4.70 -3.64
CA PHE A 256 -13.09 5.57 -4.53
C PHE A 256 -14.60 5.27 -4.50
N ARG A 257 -15.00 4.00 -4.39
CA ARG A 257 -16.42 3.61 -4.29
C ARG A 257 -17.10 4.18 -3.05
N SER A 258 -16.37 4.28 -1.95
CA SER A 258 -16.86 4.89 -0.71
C SER A 258 -17.18 6.38 -0.85
N HIS A 259 -16.62 7.04 -1.87
CA HIS A 259 -16.87 8.44 -2.22
C HIS A 259 -17.85 8.59 -3.40
N GLY A 260 -18.63 7.56 -3.71
CA GLY A 260 -19.67 7.60 -4.75
C GLY A 260 -19.13 7.46 -6.18
N LEU A 261 -17.85 7.13 -6.35
CA LEU A 261 -17.30 6.78 -7.66
C LEU A 261 -17.62 5.33 -8.00
N SER A 262 -17.69 5.01 -9.29
CA SER A 262 -18.00 3.66 -9.81
C SER A 262 -16.78 2.73 -9.87
N ARG A 263 -15.57 3.29 -9.76
CA ARG A 263 -14.32 2.55 -9.93
C ARG A 263 -13.70 2.03 -8.62
N SER A 264 -13.01 0.90 -8.71
CA SER A 264 -12.10 0.42 -7.66
C SER A 264 -10.75 1.16 -7.71
N ASN A 265 -10.07 1.19 -6.57
CA ASN A 265 -8.66 1.59 -6.49
C ASN A 265 -7.74 0.51 -7.07
N SER A 266 -6.59 0.89 -7.59
CA SER A 266 -5.51 -0.03 -7.95
C SER A 266 -4.91 -0.71 -6.72
N MET A 267 -4.61 -2.00 -6.83
CA MET A 267 -3.99 -2.78 -5.75
C MET A 267 -2.47 -2.78 -5.86
N GLY A 268 -1.77 -2.78 -4.72
CA GLY A 268 -0.31 -2.90 -4.64
C GLY A 268 0.14 -4.18 -3.97
N VAL A 269 1.44 -4.24 -3.64
CA VAL A 269 2.06 -5.37 -2.93
C VAL A 269 2.73 -4.86 -1.66
N ASN A 270 2.44 -5.50 -0.53
CA ASN A 270 3.13 -5.19 0.73
C ASN A 270 4.52 -5.85 0.72
N LEU A 271 5.55 -5.06 0.43
CA LEU A 271 6.94 -5.53 0.40
C LEU A 271 7.52 -5.85 1.79
N ALA A 272 6.84 -5.46 2.86
CA ALA A 272 7.21 -5.82 4.23
C ALA A 272 6.56 -7.14 4.70
N ASN A 273 5.84 -7.84 3.81
CA ASN A 273 5.37 -9.20 4.04
C ASN A 273 6.25 -10.17 3.24
N ASP A 274 7.01 -11.02 3.93
CA ASP A 274 8.01 -11.88 3.31
C ASP A 274 7.42 -12.88 2.30
N ASP A 275 6.21 -13.40 2.56
CA ASP A 275 5.53 -14.30 1.64
C ASP A 275 5.15 -13.58 0.34
N ALA A 276 4.55 -12.39 0.45
CA ALA A 276 4.21 -11.57 -0.71
C ALA A 276 5.45 -11.12 -1.48
N LEU A 277 6.51 -10.72 -0.76
CA LEU A 277 7.79 -10.34 -1.36
C LEU A 277 8.42 -11.50 -2.13
N ARG A 278 8.46 -12.71 -1.54
CA ARG A 278 9.02 -13.91 -2.17
C ARG A 278 8.23 -14.28 -3.43
N VAL A 279 6.90 -14.34 -3.34
CA VAL A 279 6.04 -14.64 -4.50
C VAL A 279 6.27 -13.61 -5.62
N LEU A 280 6.29 -12.32 -5.29
CA LEU A 280 6.55 -11.27 -6.26
C LEU A 280 7.95 -11.41 -6.88
N ALA A 281 8.98 -11.64 -6.06
CA ALA A 281 10.35 -11.79 -6.52
C ALA A 281 10.49 -12.96 -7.49
N ASP A 282 9.91 -14.12 -7.18
CA ASP A 282 9.92 -15.30 -8.05
C ASP A 282 9.27 -15.00 -9.41
N GLN A 283 8.11 -14.34 -9.40
CA GLN A 283 7.38 -13.98 -10.63
C GLN A 283 8.12 -12.92 -11.46
N VAL A 284 8.67 -11.88 -10.81
CA VAL A 284 9.44 -10.83 -11.48
C VAL A 284 10.73 -11.40 -12.08
N ASN A 285 11.46 -12.24 -11.33
CA ASN A 285 12.69 -12.87 -11.82
C ASN A 285 12.40 -13.82 -12.98
N ALA A 286 11.32 -14.61 -12.91
CA ALA A 286 10.91 -15.48 -14.00
C ALA A 286 10.57 -14.67 -15.26
N ALA A 287 9.84 -13.56 -15.13
CA ALA A 287 9.52 -12.68 -16.25
C ALA A 287 10.76 -12.00 -16.84
N ALA A 288 11.68 -11.55 -15.98
CA ALA A 288 12.94 -10.89 -16.38
C ALA A 288 13.91 -11.81 -17.13
N SER A 289 13.77 -13.13 -17.02
CA SER A 289 14.61 -14.09 -17.74
C SER A 289 14.26 -14.25 -19.22
N GLN A 290 13.13 -13.68 -19.66
CA GLN A 290 12.66 -13.79 -21.03
C GLN A 290 13.28 -12.71 -21.92
N ALA A 291 13.73 -13.10 -23.11
CA ALA A 291 14.12 -12.13 -24.13
C ALA A 291 12.86 -11.49 -24.74
N TRP A 292 12.69 -10.18 -24.54
CA TRP A 292 11.54 -9.46 -25.07
C TRP A 292 11.79 -8.93 -26.48
N PHE A 293 10.69 -8.71 -27.20
CA PHE A 293 10.71 -8.15 -28.54
C PHE A 293 9.61 -7.11 -28.71
N ALA A 294 9.93 -5.98 -29.34
CA ALA A 294 8.96 -5.00 -29.80
C ALA A 294 9.10 -4.76 -31.31
N GLY A 295 7.97 -4.63 -31.99
CA GLY A 295 7.96 -4.21 -33.39
C GLY A 295 6.68 -3.45 -33.68
N PRO A 296 6.58 -2.80 -34.85
CA PRO A 296 5.37 -2.10 -35.24
C PRO A 296 4.15 -3.04 -35.21
N LEU A 297 3.07 -2.60 -34.55
CA LEU A 297 1.76 -3.27 -34.57
C LEU A 297 0.84 -2.43 -35.44
N VAL A 298 0.82 -2.75 -36.73
CA VAL A 298 0.04 -2.07 -37.75
C VAL A 298 -0.72 -3.14 -38.52
N ALA A 299 -2.05 -3.07 -38.50
CA ALA A 299 -2.88 -4.10 -39.13
C ALA A 299 -2.54 -4.24 -40.63
N GLY A 300 -2.20 -5.46 -41.05
CA GLY A 300 -1.82 -5.76 -42.43
C GLY A 300 -0.38 -5.38 -42.81
N ALA A 301 0.48 -5.03 -41.86
CA ALA A 301 1.92 -4.82 -42.09
C ALA A 301 2.76 -5.77 -41.23
N SER A 302 3.97 -6.09 -41.73
CA SER A 302 4.93 -6.95 -41.05
C SER A 302 6.22 -6.19 -40.81
N ALA A 303 6.78 -6.29 -39.60
CA ALA A 303 8.05 -5.65 -39.26
C ALA A 303 9.22 -6.20 -40.11
N THR A 304 9.78 -5.36 -40.98
CA THR A 304 10.92 -5.71 -41.85
C THR A 304 12.04 -4.69 -41.66
N GLY A 305 12.83 -4.84 -40.60
CA GLY A 305 13.91 -3.90 -40.28
C GLY A 305 14.97 -4.52 -39.38
N GLU A 306 16.03 -3.74 -39.11
CA GLU A 306 17.10 -4.13 -38.21
C GLU A 306 16.58 -4.28 -36.77
N ARG A 307 17.04 -5.33 -36.07
CA ARG A 307 16.77 -5.54 -34.66
C ARG A 307 17.75 -4.73 -33.82
N ILE A 308 17.26 -3.70 -33.17
CA ILE A 308 18.02 -2.83 -32.27
C ILE A 308 17.98 -3.41 -30.87
N ALA A 309 19.15 -3.67 -30.28
CA ALA A 309 19.25 -4.19 -28.93
C ALA A 309 18.79 -3.16 -27.87
N VAL A 310 18.05 -3.63 -26.88
CA VAL A 310 17.70 -2.86 -25.67
C VAL A 310 18.57 -3.40 -24.53
N THR A 311 19.32 -2.52 -23.88
CA THR A 311 20.22 -2.91 -22.78
C THR A 311 19.70 -2.39 -21.46
N ASN A 312 19.94 -3.14 -20.39
CA ASN A 312 19.56 -2.73 -19.04
C ASN A 312 20.37 -1.48 -18.63
N PRO A 313 19.72 -0.37 -18.23
CA PRO A 313 20.44 0.83 -17.81
C PRO A 313 21.29 0.62 -16.54
N ALA A 314 20.94 -0.33 -15.67
CA ALA A 314 21.71 -0.68 -14.48
C ALA A 314 22.94 -1.56 -14.78
N ASP A 315 22.90 -2.31 -15.89
CA ASP A 315 24.05 -3.08 -16.39
C ASP A 315 23.96 -3.22 -17.92
N ARG A 316 24.65 -2.34 -18.65
CA ARG A 316 24.57 -2.27 -20.12
C ARG A 316 25.12 -3.51 -20.85
N ARG A 317 25.75 -4.44 -20.12
CA ARG A 317 26.18 -5.74 -20.67
C ARG A 317 25.01 -6.71 -20.84
N GLU A 318 23.91 -6.49 -20.10
CA GLU A 318 22.69 -7.27 -20.18
C GLU A 318 21.80 -6.73 -21.31
N VAL A 319 21.59 -7.54 -22.35
CA VAL A 319 20.58 -7.28 -23.39
C VAL A 319 19.26 -7.88 -22.93
N VAL A 320 18.26 -7.03 -22.71
CA VAL A 320 16.94 -7.43 -22.17
C VAL A 320 15.94 -7.75 -23.28
N GLY A 321 16.20 -7.28 -24.50
CA GLY A 321 15.35 -7.52 -25.64
C GLY A 321 15.82 -6.81 -26.89
N HIS A 322 14.99 -6.84 -27.93
CA HIS A 322 15.25 -6.14 -29.18
C HIS A 322 13.99 -5.44 -29.68
N TRP A 323 14.15 -4.39 -30.46
CA TRP A 323 13.04 -3.76 -31.16
C TRP A 323 13.34 -3.50 -32.64
N ILE A 324 12.29 -3.33 -33.45
CA ILE A 324 12.39 -2.92 -34.85
C ILE A 324 11.66 -1.59 -35.01
N ALA A 325 12.26 -0.63 -35.71
CA ALA A 325 11.64 0.65 -36.00
C ALA A 325 10.57 0.56 -37.09
N ALA A 326 9.53 1.39 -36.98
CA ALA A 326 8.57 1.61 -38.05
C ALA A 326 9.21 2.40 -39.20
N ASP A 327 8.89 2.01 -40.43
CA ASP A 327 9.28 2.74 -41.63
C ASP A 327 8.16 3.67 -42.12
N ALA A 328 8.45 4.45 -43.17
CA ALA A 328 7.49 5.37 -43.75
C ALA A 328 6.24 4.69 -44.33
N ALA A 329 6.37 3.46 -44.83
CA ALA A 329 5.24 2.71 -45.38
C ALA A 329 4.29 2.24 -44.26
N MET A 330 4.83 1.87 -43.11
CA MET A 330 4.07 1.55 -41.90
C MET A 330 3.38 2.77 -41.30
N VAL A 331 4.06 3.92 -41.29
CA VAL A 331 3.45 5.19 -40.87
C VAL A 331 2.23 5.51 -41.73
N GLU A 332 2.38 5.47 -43.06
CA GLU A 332 1.27 5.70 -43.99
C GLU A 332 0.13 4.71 -43.73
N ARG A 333 0.45 3.40 -43.71
CA ARG A 333 -0.53 2.35 -43.48
C ARG A 333 -1.29 2.55 -42.17
N ALA A 334 -0.61 2.91 -41.09
CA ALA A 334 -1.23 3.16 -39.81
C ALA A 334 -2.21 4.34 -39.88
N LEU A 335 -1.84 5.42 -40.56
CA LEU A 335 -2.71 6.58 -40.78
C LEU A 335 -3.94 6.21 -41.61
N ALA A 336 -3.77 5.43 -42.68
CA ALA A 336 -4.88 4.95 -43.51
C ALA A 336 -5.83 4.04 -42.72
N ASN A 337 -5.29 3.07 -41.97
CA ASN A 337 -6.06 2.16 -41.11
C ASN A 337 -6.84 2.93 -40.04
N SER A 338 -6.19 3.87 -39.35
CA SER A 338 -6.80 4.66 -38.28
C SER A 338 -7.92 5.54 -38.81
N THR A 339 -7.70 6.19 -39.96
CA THR A 339 -8.73 7.01 -40.62
C THR A 339 -9.94 6.17 -41.02
N ALA A 340 -9.73 4.97 -41.57
CA ALA A 340 -10.81 4.07 -41.96
C ALA A 340 -11.59 3.48 -40.77
N ALA A 341 -10.93 3.29 -39.62
CA ALA A 341 -11.53 2.69 -38.43
C ALA A 341 -12.26 3.70 -37.52
N GLN A 342 -11.98 5.00 -37.68
CA GLN A 342 -12.37 6.01 -36.69
C GLN A 342 -13.87 6.17 -36.51
N ASP A 343 -14.65 6.20 -37.60
CA ASP A 343 -16.10 6.34 -37.52
C ASP A 343 -16.75 5.18 -36.76
N ALA A 344 -16.32 3.94 -37.03
CA ALA A 344 -16.83 2.75 -36.36
C ALA A 344 -16.46 2.72 -34.87
N TRP A 345 -15.25 3.15 -34.52
CA TRP A 345 -14.84 3.21 -33.12
C TRP A 345 -15.56 4.33 -32.35
N ASN A 346 -15.72 5.50 -32.96
CA ASN A 346 -16.39 6.64 -32.37
C ASN A 346 -17.87 6.34 -32.07
N THR A 347 -18.54 5.60 -32.98
CA THR A 347 -19.93 5.16 -32.83
C THR A 347 -20.12 4.00 -31.85
N THR A 348 -19.05 3.28 -31.49
CA THR A 348 -19.09 2.28 -30.41
C THR A 348 -19.52 2.95 -29.10
N PRO A 349 -20.54 2.47 -28.38
CA PRO A 349 -21.04 3.14 -27.17
C PRO A 349 -19.93 3.38 -26.14
N ALA A 350 -19.96 4.55 -25.47
CA ALA A 350 -18.97 4.90 -24.46
C ALA A 350 -18.87 3.87 -23.33
N ALA A 351 -19.99 3.26 -22.94
CA ALA A 351 -20.02 2.18 -21.97
C ALA A 351 -19.27 0.91 -22.44
N SER A 352 -19.34 0.59 -23.73
CA SER A 352 -18.62 -0.55 -24.32
C SER A 352 -17.12 -0.28 -24.39
N ARG A 353 -16.71 0.94 -24.77
CA ARG A 353 -15.29 1.36 -24.74
C ARG A 353 -14.75 1.34 -23.31
N ALA A 354 -15.53 1.83 -22.35
CA ALA A 354 -15.17 1.80 -20.93
C ALA A 354 -14.98 0.36 -20.40
N ALA A 355 -15.84 -0.58 -20.79
CA ALA A 355 -15.72 -1.99 -20.40
C ALA A 355 -14.41 -2.62 -20.90
N ILE A 356 -13.96 -2.27 -22.12
CA ILE A 356 -12.67 -2.71 -22.66
C ILE A 356 -11.50 -2.20 -21.79
N LEU A 357 -11.54 -0.93 -21.38
CA LEU A 357 -10.49 -0.35 -20.52
C LEU A 357 -10.48 -0.98 -19.12
N GLU A 358 -11.64 -1.32 -18.57
CA GLU A 358 -11.73 -2.05 -17.29
C GLU A 358 -11.19 -3.48 -17.39
N GLN A 359 -11.45 -4.16 -18.52
CA GLN A 359 -10.86 -5.46 -18.80
C GLN A 359 -9.33 -5.36 -18.91
N ALA A 360 -8.81 -4.32 -19.57
CA ALA A 360 -7.38 -4.06 -19.62
C ALA A 360 -6.81 -3.80 -18.22
N ALA A 361 -7.51 -3.05 -17.36
CA ALA A 361 -7.08 -2.81 -15.99
C ALA A 361 -6.96 -4.13 -15.19
N ALA A 362 -7.93 -5.03 -15.34
CA ALA A 362 -7.91 -6.34 -14.69
C ALA A 362 -6.76 -7.23 -15.19
N LEU A 363 -6.53 -7.28 -16.51
CA LEU A 363 -5.40 -8.01 -17.11
C LEU A 363 -4.05 -7.44 -16.66
N LEU A 364 -3.96 -6.12 -16.54
CA LEU A 364 -2.73 -5.45 -16.11
C LEU A 364 -2.41 -5.73 -14.64
N GLU A 365 -3.40 -5.71 -13.74
CA GLU A 365 -3.19 -6.14 -12.34
C GLU A 365 -2.76 -7.61 -12.26
N GLN A 366 -3.39 -8.51 -13.02
CA GLN A 366 -3.01 -9.93 -13.06
C GLN A 366 -1.58 -10.16 -13.57
N ARG A 367 -1.09 -9.28 -14.45
CA ARG A 367 0.25 -9.36 -15.05
C ARG A 367 1.23 -8.36 -14.44
N MET A 368 0.92 -7.78 -13.28
CA MET A 368 1.77 -6.80 -12.61
C MET A 368 3.24 -7.24 -12.50
N PRO A 369 3.59 -8.50 -12.14
CA PRO A 369 4.99 -8.93 -12.07
C PRO A 369 5.75 -8.81 -13.41
N LEU A 370 5.09 -9.07 -14.54
CA LEU A 370 5.70 -8.92 -15.87
C LEU A 370 6.04 -7.45 -16.12
N PHE A 371 5.09 -6.55 -15.90
CA PHE A 371 5.30 -5.13 -16.15
C PHE A 371 6.30 -4.50 -15.18
N ILE A 372 6.35 -4.96 -13.92
CA ILE A 372 7.43 -4.60 -12.99
C ILE A 372 8.78 -5.05 -13.53
N ALA A 373 8.90 -6.30 -13.98
CA ALA A 373 10.15 -6.83 -14.55
C ALA A 373 10.62 -6.00 -15.75
N MET A 374 9.71 -5.69 -16.68
CA MET A 374 10.03 -4.87 -17.85
C MET A 374 10.42 -3.43 -17.44
N CYS A 375 9.69 -2.78 -16.53
CA CYS A 375 10.06 -1.43 -16.06
C CYS A 375 11.41 -1.41 -15.33
N ALA A 376 11.72 -2.46 -14.57
CA ALA A 376 13.01 -2.56 -13.88
C ALA A 376 14.16 -2.81 -14.87
N LYS A 377 13.98 -3.73 -15.81
CA LYS A 377 15.04 -4.18 -16.73
C LYS A 377 15.23 -3.27 -17.93
N GLU A 378 14.17 -2.70 -18.49
CA GLU A 378 14.24 -1.77 -19.62
C GLU A 378 14.44 -0.33 -19.15
N ALA A 379 13.68 0.13 -18.16
CA ALA A 379 13.65 1.53 -17.75
C ALA A 379 14.47 1.84 -16.48
N GLY A 380 15.04 0.82 -15.82
CA GLY A 380 15.86 0.99 -14.62
C GLY A 380 15.08 1.34 -13.36
N LYS A 381 13.76 1.08 -13.31
CA LYS A 381 12.94 1.36 -12.13
C LYS A 381 13.28 0.45 -10.95
N THR A 382 13.12 0.97 -9.74
CA THR A 382 13.11 0.13 -8.54
C THR A 382 11.82 -0.70 -8.49
N ILE A 383 11.79 -1.77 -7.69
CA ILE A 383 10.57 -2.59 -7.53
C ILE A 383 9.39 -1.76 -6.98
N PRO A 384 9.55 -0.92 -5.93
CA PRO A 384 8.48 -0.01 -5.49
C PRO A 384 7.98 0.91 -6.61
N ASP A 385 8.89 1.51 -7.38
CA ASP A 385 8.50 2.40 -8.49
C ASP A 385 7.79 1.62 -9.61
N GLY A 386 8.17 0.37 -9.86
CA GLY A 386 7.48 -0.51 -10.80
C GLY A 386 6.06 -0.86 -10.35
N ILE A 387 5.84 -1.10 -9.05
CA ILE A 387 4.49 -1.30 -8.49
C ILE A 387 3.66 -0.02 -8.69
N ALA A 388 4.23 1.15 -8.36
CA ALA A 388 3.56 2.43 -8.53
C ALA A 388 3.21 2.71 -10.00
N GLU A 389 4.12 2.40 -10.93
CA GLU A 389 3.90 2.52 -12.38
C GLU A 389 2.70 1.70 -12.86
N VAL A 390 2.62 0.42 -12.47
CA VAL A 390 1.51 -0.45 -12.85
C VAL A 390 0.21 0.05 -12.24
N ARG A 391 0.24 0.46 -10.97
CA ARG A 391 -0.94 1.00 -10.28
C ARG A 391 -1.47 2.25 -10.95
N GLU A 392 -0.60 3.18 -11.30
CA GLU A 392 -1.00 4.41 -11.98
C GLU A 392 -1.60 4.13 -13.37
N ALA A 393 -1.03 3.18 -14.13
CA ALA A 393 -1.61 2.74 -15.40
C ALA A 393 -3.01 2.11 -15.24
N VAL A 394 -3.20 1.27 -14.22
CA VAL A 394 -4.50 0.69 -13.84
C VAL A 394 -5.49 1.78 -13.43
N ASP A 395 -5.05 2.77 -12.65
CA ASP A 395 -5.87 3.89 -12.22
C ASP A 395 -6.30 4.75 -13.41
N PHE A 396 -5.43 5.02 -14.39
CA PHE A 396 -5.81 5.72 -15.62
C PHE A 396 -6.87 4.95 -16.42
N LEU A 397 -6.68 3.63 -16.60
CA LEU A 397 -7.66 2.80 -17.31
C LEU A 397 -9.04 2.86 -16.66
N ARG A 398 -9.10 2.69 -15.33
CA ARG A 398 -10.35 2.73 -14.56
C ARG A 398 -10.95 4.14 -14.51
N TYR A 399 -10.12 5.16 -14.33
CA TYR A 399 -10.55 6.55 -14.28
C TYR A 399 -11.17 6.97 -15.61
N TYR A 400 -10.48 6.75 -16.74
CA TYR A 400 -11.00 7.16 -18.04
C TYR A 400 -12.17 6.28 -18.51
N ALA A 401 -12.29 5.03 -18.07
CA ALA A 401 -13.51 4.24 -18.24
C ALA A 401 -14.73 4.89 -17.57
N GLU A 402 -14.57 5.32 -16.31
CA GLU A 402 -15.60 6.06 -15.58
C GLU A 402 -15.93 7.40 -16.26
N GLN A 403 -14.92 8.19 -16.63
CA GLN A 403 -15.12 9.46 -17.32
C GLN A 403 -15.81 9.29 -18.67
N ALA A 404 -15.51 8.23 -19.42
CA ALA A 404 -16.19 7.92 -20.67
C ALA A 404 -17.70 7.75 -20.46
N ARG A 405 -18.11 6.98 -19.44
CA ARG A 405 -19.52 6.79 -19.11
C ARG A 405 -20.21 8.07 -18.64
N ALA A 406 -19.49 8.88 -17.87
CA ALA A 406 -20.02 10.12 -17.31
C ALA A 406 -20.22 11.21 -18.39
N LEU A 407 -19.23 11.38 -19.28
CA LEU A 407 -19.14 12.54 -20.18
C LEU A 407 -19.66 12.26 -21.60
N PHE A 408 -19.58 11.03 -22.10
CA PHE A 408 -19.96 10.69 -23.49
C PHE A 408 -21.36 10.09 -23.60
N LYS A 409 -22.25 10.44 -22.67
CA LYS A 409 -23.69 10.20 -22.77
C LYS A 409 -24.39 11.46 -23.33
N PRO A 410 -25.42 11.31 -24.18
CA PRO A 410 -26.21 12.46 -24.60
C PRO A 410 -26.89 13.15 -23.40
N GLU A 411 -26.79 14.47 -23.34
CA GLU A 411 -27.41 15.31 -22.31
C GLU A 411 -28.53 16.14 -22.93
N ALA A 412 -29.76 15.95 -22.46
CA ALA A 412 -30.89 16.77 -22.88
C ALA A 412 -30.74 18.18 -22.29
N LEU A 413 -30.71 19.18 -23.16
CA LEU A 413 -30.66 20.58 -22.77
C LEU A 413 -32.07 21.16 -22.66
N PRO A 414 -32.30 22.14 -21.77
CA PRO A 414 -33.56 22.89 -21.75
C PRO A 414 -33.79 23.57 -23.11
N GLY A 415 -35.04 23.57 -23.57
CA GLY A 415 -35.43 24.18 -24.84
C GLY A 415 -36.90 24.62 -24.83
N PRO A 416 -37.30 25.50 -25.77
CA PRO A 416 -38.69 25.92 -25.91
C PRO A 416 -39.59 24.73 -26.30
N THR A 417 -40.88 24.85 -26.03
CA THR A 417 -41.87 23.83 -26.43
C THR A 417 -41.85 23.61 -27.94
N GLY A 418 -41.71 22.36 -28.37
CA GLY A 418 -41.62 21.97 -29.78
C GLY A 418 -40.19 21.73 -30.29
N GLU A 419 -39.16 21.95 -29.46
CA GLU A 419 -37.75 21.72 -29.78
C GLU A 419 -37.13 20.68 -28.83
N SER A 420 -36.19 19.87 -29.34
CA SER A 420 -35.39 18.94 -28.54
C SER A 420 -33.92 19.23 -28.77
N ASN A 421 -33.22 19.71 -27.73
CA ASN A 421 -31.80 20.02 -27.76
C ASN A 421 -31.00 18.97 -27.00
N THR A 422 -29.91 18.50 -27.61
CA THR A 422 -29.05 17.48 -27.00
C THR A 422 -27.59 17.87 -27.17
N LEU A 423 -26.84 17.89 -26.07
CA LEU A 423 -25.38 18.00 -26.09
C LEU A 423 -24.77 16.60 -26.07
N GLN A 424 -23.79 16.35 -26.94
CA GLN A 424 -23.05 15.10 -26.96
C GLN A 424 -21.58 15.37 -27.31
N LEU A 425 -20.68 14.60 -26.70
CA LEU A 425 -19.26 14.56 -27.05
C LEU A 425 -18.98 13.40 -28.02
N SER A 426 -18.05 13.62 -28.93
CA SER A 426 -17.57 12.61 -29.88
C SER A 426 -16.05 12.68 -30.01
N GLY A 427 -15.46 11.57 -30.47
CA GLY A 427 -14.06 11.55 -30.90
C GLY A 427 -13.82 12.58 -31.99
N ARG A 428 -12.62 13.15 -32.01
CA ARG A 428 -12.19 14.16 -32.99
C ARG A 428 -11.55 13.53 -34.23
N GLY A 429 -11.02 12.31 -34.13
CA GLY A 429 -10.35 11.65 -35.24
C GLY A 429 -9.24 10.70 -34.77
N THR A 430 -8.10 10.71 -35.49
CA THR A 430 -6.89 9.99 -35.09
C THR A 430 -6.05 10.85 -34.15
N PHE A 431 -5.65 10.28 -33.02
CA PHE A 431 -4.70 10.86 -32.08
C PHE A 431 -3.32 10.21 -32.21
N VAL A 432 -2.28 11.02 -32.14
CA VAL A 432 -0.91 10.53 -31.93
C VAL A 432 -0.56 10.68 -30.46
N CYS A 433 -0.27 9.57 -29.78
CA CYS A 433 0.18 9.57 -28.40
C CYS A 433 1.68 9.34 -28.36
N ILE A 434 2.44 10.38 -28.00
CA ILE A 434 3.90 10.36 -27.88
C ILE A 434 4.25 10.41 -26.40
N SER A 435 4.79 9.31 -25.88
CA SER A 435 5.05 9.15 -24.45
C SER A 435 6.54 9.21 -24.11
N PRO A 436 6.90 9.64 -22.89
CA PRO A 436 8.27 9.68 -22.43
C PRO A 436 8.76 8.32 -21.92
N TRP A 437 10.05 8.21 -21.62
CA TRP A 437 10.71 6.99 -21.14
C TRP A 437 10.67 6.82 -19.61
N ASN A 438 10.44 7.90 -18.85
CA ASN A 438 10.54 7.89 -17.39
C ASN A 438 9.29 7.30 -16.69
N PHE A 439 8.14 7.31 -17.37
CA PHE A 439 6.93 6.57 -17.01
C PHE A 439 6.46 5.78 -18.25
N PRO A 440 7.21 4.72 -18.61
CA PRO A 440 7.05 4.03 -19.88
C PRO A 440 5.75 3.25 -20.00
N LEU A 441 5.06 2.99 -18.89
CA LEU A 441 3.78 2.32 -18.85
C LEU A 441 2.66 3.28 -18.41
N ALA A 442 2.84 4.03 -17.32
CA ALA A 442 1.78 4.83 -16.73
C ALA A 442 1.33 5.98 -17.64
N ILE A 443 2.26 6.86 -18.05
CA ILE A 443 1.94 7.99 -18.95
C ILE A 443 1.56 7.46 -20.33
N PHE A 444 2.26 6.44 -20.83
CA PHE A 444 1.92 5.77 -22.09
C PHE A 444 0.45 5.31 -22.09
N MET A 445 0.05 4.53 -21.06
CA MET A 445 -1.31 4.03 -20.91
C MET A 445 -2.30 5.18 -20.74
N GLY A 446 -1.98 6.17 -19.91
CA GLY A 446 -2.83 7.33 -19.64
C GLY A 446 -3.21 8.11 -20.91
N GLN A 447 -2.23 8.45 -21.74
CA GLN A 447 -2.47 9.13 -23.01
C GLN A 447 -3.33 8.28 -23.96
N VAL A 448 -2.94 7.01 -24.15
CA VAL A 448 -3.60 6.09 -25.07
C VAL A 448 -5.05 5.83 -24.66
N CYS A 449 -5.29 5.47 -23.40
CA CYS A 449 -6.62 5.09 -22.96
C CYS A 449 -7.58 6.28 -22.84
N ALA A 450 -7.10 7.50 -22.54
CA ALA A 450 -7.93 8.70 -22.60
C ALA A 450 -8.45 8.98 -24.03
N ALA A 451 -7.56 8.88 -25.03
CA ALA A 451 -7.94 9.09 -26.42
C ALA A 451 -8.93 8.01 -26.91
N LEU A 452 -8.67 6.73 -26.59
CA LEU A 452 -9.57 5.62 -26.90
C LEU A 452 -10.94 5.76 -26.23
N ALA A 453 -10.96 6.09 -24.93
CA ALA A 453 -12.17 6.33 -24.15
C ALA A 453 -13.07 7.40 -24.80
N ALA A 454 -12.45 8.46 -25.33
CA ALA A 454 -13.13 9.55 -26.00
C ALA A 454 -13.60 9.23 -27.44
N GLY A 455 -13.38 8.01 -27.94
CA GLY A 455 -13.82 7.59 -29.28
C GLY A 455 -12.85 7.95 -30.41
N ASN A 456 -11.58 8.23 -30.08
CA ASN A 456 -10.52 8.45 -31.08
C ASN A 456 -9.81 7.12 -31.39
N CYS A 457 -9.33 6.98 -32.62
CA CYS A 457 -8.28 6.00 -32.90
C CYS A 457 -6.93 6.56 -32.46
N VAL A 458 -5.99 5.69 -32.15
CA VAL A 458 -4.70 6.04 -31.57
C VAL A 458 -3.56 5.40 -32.35
N ILE A 459 -2.57 6.23 -32.68
CA ILE A 459 -1.24 5.79 -33.09
C ILE A 459 -0.29 6.09 -31.92
N ALA A 460 0.14 5.03 -31.23
CA ALA A 460 1.00 5.12 -30.06
C ALA A 460 2.47 5.04 -30.47
N LYS A 461 3.24 6.07 -30.11
CA LYS A 461 4.67 6.19 -30.36
C LYS A 461 5.38 6.33 -29.00
N PRO A 462 5.99 5.27 -28.45
CA PRO A 462 6.72 5.37 -27.19
C PRO A 462 8.07 6.06 -27.38
N ALA A 463 8.72 6.43 -26.27
CA ALA A 463 10.13 6.81 -26.29
C ALA A 463 11.02 5.64 -26.77
N GLU A 464 12.10 5.96 -27.48
CA GLU A 464 13.00 4.97 -28.08
C GLU A 464 13.72 4.07 -27.07
N GLN A 465 13.85 4.54 -25.82
CA GLN A 465 14.48 3.82 -24.72
C GLN A 465 13.58 2.70 -24.15
N THR A 466 12.26 2.80 -24.32
CA THR A 466 11.28 1.98 -23.60
C THR A 466 10.20 1.38 -24.51
N ASN A 467 10.63 0.82 -25.64
CA ASN A 467 9.75 0.24 -26.65
C ASN A 467 9.11 -1.09 -26.21
N LEU A 468 9.79 -1.88 -25.39
CA LEU A 468 9.33 -3.23 -24.99
C LEU A 468 8.10 -3.12 -24.09
N VAL A 469 8.14 -2.26 -23.07
CA VAL A 469 6.99 -1.98 -22.18
C VAL A 469 5.79 -1.46 -22.97
N GLY A 470 6.00 -0.47 -23.84
CA GLY A 470 4.93 0.10 -24.68
C GLY A 470 4.30 -0.94 -25.61
N TYR A 471 5.10 -1.80 -26.21
CA TYR A 471 4.62 -2.90 -27.07
C TYR A 471 3.76 -3.89 -26.28
N ALA A 472 4.22 -4.31 -25.10
CA ALA A 472 3.46 -5.21 -24.23
C ALA A 472 2.13 -4.59 -23.78
N ALA A 473 2.11 -3.29 -23.50
CA ALA A 473 0.90 -2.55 -23.13
C ALA A 473 -0.13 -2.52 -24.28
N VAL A 474 0.30 -2.29 -25.53
CA VAL A 474 -0.61 -2.31 -26.69
C VAL A 474 -1.17 -3.71 -26.94
N LYS A 475 -0.34 -4.75 -26.84
CA LYS A 475 -0.84 -6.13 -26.93
C LYS A 475 -1.87 -6.45 -25.87
N LEU A 476 -1.67 -5.96 -24.65
CA LEU A 476 -2.64 -6.13 -23.56
C LEU A 476 -3.97 -5.42 -23.86
N LEU A 477 -3.93 -4.21 -24.44
CA LEU A 477 -5.13 -3.49 -24.87
C LEU A 477 -5.87 -4.21 -26.01
N HIS A 478 -5.15 -4.82 -26.95
CA HIS A 478 -5.76 -5.68 -27.97
C HIS A 478 -6.44 -6.90 -27.38
N GLU A 479 -5.78 -7.59 -26.45
CA GLU A 479 -6.35 -8.71 -25.73
C GLU A 479 -7.62 -8.32 -24.94
N ALA A 480 -7.64 -7.11 -24.38
CA ALA A 480 -8.81 -6.58 -23.69
C ALA A 480 -9.98 -6.23 -24.62
N GLY A 481 -9.75 -6.15 -25.93
CA GLY A 481 -10.77 -5.94 -26.95
C GLY A 481 -10.64 -4.66 -27.78
N VAL A 482 -9.55 -3.90 -27.65
CA VAL A 482 -9.30 -2.76 -28.55
C VAL A 482 -8.94 -3.29 -29.95
N PRO A 483 -9.68 -2.93 -31.02
CA PRO A 483 -9.36 -3.43 -32.36
C PRO A 483 -7.97 -2.98 -32.86
N GLU A 484 -7.29 -3.84 -33.62
CA GLU A 484 -5.94 -3.56 -34.14
C GLU A 484 -5.85 -2.31 -35.04
N ALA A 485 -6.90 -2.00 -35.80
CA ALA A 485 -6.93 -0.78 -36.62
C ALA A 485 -7.21 0.49 -35.80
N VAL A 486 -7.75 0.34 -34.58
CA VAL A 486 -8.11 1.45 -33.69
C VAL A 486 -6.92 1.88 -32.83
N LEU A 487 -6.08 0.94 -32.40
CA LEU A 487 -4.85 1.21 -31.67
C LEU A 487 -3.68 0.59 -32.41
N GLN A 488 -2.75 1.41 -32.88
CA GLN A 488 -1.57 0.93 -33.59
C GLN A 488 -0.30 1.42 -32.89
N PHE A 489 0.75 0.60 -32.92
CA PHE A 489 2.01 0.88 -32.24
C PHE A 489 3.12 1.12 -33.26
N LEU A 490 3.74 2.29 -33.21
CA LEU A 490 4.83 2.68 -34.11
C LEU A 490 6.09 3.05 -33.30
N PRO A 491 6.95 2.08 -32.98
CA PRO A 491 8.23 2.36 -32.36
C PRO A 491 9.16 3.04 -33.37
N GLY A 492 9.97 4.01 -32.94
CA GLY A 492 10.86 4.75 -33.84
C GLY A 492 11.47 5.96 -33.14
N ASP A 493 12.40 6.65 -33.79
CA ASP A 493 12.94 7.90 -33.26
C ASP A 493 11.95 9.07 -33.47
N GLY A 494 12.16 10.16 -32.73
CA GLY A 494 11.30 11.35 -32.83
C GLY A 494 11.46 12.12 -34.14
N ALA A 495 12.66 12.12 -34.74
CA ALA A 495 12.99 12.90 -35.92
C ALA A 495 12.37 12.35 -37.21
N THR A 496 12.09 11.05 -37.24
CA THR A 496 11.50 10.33 -38.38
C THR A 496 10.02 10.06 -38.11
N VAL A 497 9.71 9.07 -37.27
CA VAL A 497 8.34 8.60 -37.02
C VAL A 497 7.52 9.68 -36.32
N GLY A 498 8.06 10.32 -35.27
CA GLY A 498 7.34 11.37 -34.53
C GLY A 498 7.01 12.59 -35.39
N ALA A 499 8.00 13.08 -36.16
CA ALA A 499 7.82 14.22 -37.05
C ALA A 499 6.90 13.91 -38.24
N ALA A 500 6.94 12.69 -38.79
CA ALA A 500 6.06 12.28 -39.88
C ALA A 500 4.60 12.24 -39.41
N LEU A 501 4.33 11.69 -38.22
CA LEU A 501 2.99 11.62 -37.66
C LEU A 501 2.42 13.01 -37.35
N THR A 502 3.19 13.86 -36.66
CA THR A 502 2.69 15.18 -36.20
C THR A 502 2.47 16.21 -37.32
N ARG A 503 2.98 15.96 -38.53
CA ARG A 503 2.81 16.84 -39.71
C ARG A 503 1.70 16.38 -40.66
N ASP A 504 1.11 15.21 -40.44
CA ASP A 504 0.10 14.67 -41.35
C ASP A 504 -1.29 15.26 -41.06
N ASP A 505 -1.97 15.74 -42.11
CA ASP A 505 -3.26 16.42 -42.01
C ASP A 505 -4.41 15.52 -41.50
N ARG A 506 -4.22 14.18 -41.48
CA ARG A 506 -5.22 13.24 -40.93
C ARG A 506 -5.20 13.16 -39.40
N ILE A 507 -4.19 13.74 -38.75
CA ILE A 507 -4.10 13.76 -37.29
C ILE A 507 -5.01 14.86 -36.74
N ALA A 508 -5.95 14.45 -35.89
CA ALA A 508 -6.91 15.33 -35.25
C ALA A 508 -6.46 15.83 -33.87
N GLY A 509 -5.40 15.24 -33.31
CA GLY A 509 -4.85 15.64 -32.03
C GLY A 509 -3.53 14.95 -31.68
N VAL A 510 -2.75 15.59 -30.83
CA VAL A 510 -1.48 15.05 -30.32
C VAL A 510 -1.50 15.12 -28.80
N ALA A 511 -1.20 13.99 -28.15
CA ALA A 511 -0.87 13.94 -26.72
C ALA A 511 0.64 13.72 -26.62
N PHE A 512 1.36 14.70 -26.06
CA PHE A 512 2.81 14.67 -25.90
C PHE A 512 3.15 14.95 -24.44
N THR A 513 4.15 14.25 -23.90
CA THR A 513 4.67 14.49 -22.55
C THR A 513 6.18 14.37 -22.52
#